data_AF-A0A346MVK0-F1
#
_entry.id   AF-A0A346MVK0-F1
#
_cell.length_a   1.000
_cell.length_b   1.000
_cell.length_c   1.000
_cell.angle_alpha   90.00
_cell.angle_beta   90.00
_cell.angle_gamma   90.00
#
_symmetry.space_group_name_H-M   'P 1'
#
loop_
_entity.id
_entity.type
_entity.pdbx_description
1 polymer ?
#
loop_
_entity_poly.entity_id
_entity_poly.type
_entity_poly.pdbx_seq_one_letter_code
_entity_poly.pdbx_strand_id
1 'polypeptide(L)'
;MLNQIQIAGLPKPMDSWPFDQSPDCAVITLRQILDGTAAILEVSHDSDDHGWQFMTPGDPKEEDLVLICFSHLIELDSSLLELAQLEPGWIATRVSPGKPWRCEPNPDEAR
;
A
#
# COMPACT_ATOMS: atom_id res chain seq x y z
N MET A 1 -8.34 43.59 25.66
CA MET A 1 -8.70 42.56 24.66
C MET A 1 -7.51 42.44 23.71
N LEU A 2 -6.65 41.44 23.91
CA LEU A 2 -5.52 41.17 23.01
C LEU A 2 -6.01 40.23 21.90
N ASN A 3 -5.80 40.64 20.66
CA ASN A 3 -6.15 39.91 19.45
C ASN A 3 -5.06 38.85 19.18
N GLN A 4 -5.43 37.56 19.18
CA GLN A 4 -4.51 36.48 18.83
C GLN A 4 -4.32 36.41 17.31
N ILE A 5 -3.06 36.27 16.91
CA ILE A 5 -2.60 36.12 15.54
C ILE A 5 -2.91 34.68 15.09
N GLN A 6 -3.74 34.53 14.06
CA GLN A 6 -3.96 33.25 13.38
C GLN A 6 -2.72 32.97 12.51
N ILE A 7 -1.92 31.99 12.90
CA ILE A 7 -0.78 31.53 12.09
C ILE A 7 -1.37 30.79 10.88
N ALA A 8 -1.11 31.27 9.67
CA ALA A 8 -1.54 30.63 8.43
C ALA A 8 -0.97 29.21 8.38
N GLY A 9 -1.86 28.22 8.45
CA GLY A 9 -1.49 26.80 8.38
C GLY A 9 -0.87 26.48 7.03
N LEU A 10 0.27 25.79 7.06
CA LEU A 10 0.75 25.05 5.90
C LEU A 10 -0.36 24.10 5.40
N PRO A 11 -0.48 23.85 4.09
CA PRO A 11 -1.41 22.85 3.57
C PRO A 11 -1.08 21.49 4.20
N LYS A 12 -2.11 20.82 4.73
CA LYS A 12 -2.00 19.45 5.22
C LYS A 12 -1.78 18.53 4.02
N PRO A 13 -0.87 17.54 4.07
CA PRO A 13 -0.67 16.56 2.99
C PRO A 13 -1.85 15.59 2.78
N MET A 14 -3.07 15.92 3.24
CA MET A 14 -4.26 15.05 3.17
C MET A 14 -5.09 15.23 1.89
N ASP A 15 -4.90 16.28 1.10
CA ASP A 15 -5.79 16.55 -0.06
C ASP A 15 -5.45 15.70 -1.31
N SER A 16 -4.50 14.77 -1.25
CA SER A 16 -4.03 14.01 -2.42
C SER A 16 -3.86 12.50 -2.23
N TRP A 17 -4.45 11.90 -1.19
CA TRP A 17 -4.38 10.44 -0.97
C TRP A 17 -5.39 9.70 -1.87
N PRO A 18 -4.96 8.81 -2.79
CA PRO A 18 -5.83 8.29 -3.83
C PRO A 18 -6.45 6.90 -3.53
N PHE A 19 -6.08 6.25 -2.44
CA PHE A 19 -6.56 4.91 -2.09
C PHE A 19 -7.89 4.99 -1.30
N ASP A 20 -8.61 3.87 -1.27
CA ASP A 20 -9.88 3.71 -0.57
C ASP A 20 -9.73 3.55 0.96
N GLN A 21 -8.58 3.06 1.41
CA GLN A 21 -8.18 3.00 2.82
C GLN A 21 -7.43 4.26 3.25
N SER A 22 -7.45 4.61 4.54
CA SER A 22 -6.72 5.78 5.05
C SER A 22 -5.19 5.61 4.98
N PRO A 23 -4.39 6.70 4.91
CA PRO A 23 -2.92 6.61 4.87
C PRO A 23 -2.30 5.96 6.11
N ASP A 24 -3.01 5.97 7.25
CA ASP A 24 -2.63 5.34 8.51
C ASP A 24 -3.24 3.94 8.71
N CYS A 25 -4.00 3.43 7.72
CA CYS A 25 -4.52 2.08 7.73
C CYS A 25 -3.37 1.06 7.85
N ALA A 26 -3.57 0.03 8.67
CA ALA A 26 -2.60 -1.04 8.85
C ALA A 26 -2.67 -2.00 7.66
N VAL A 27 -1.55 -2.21 7.00
CA VAL A 27 -1.42 -3.11 5.85
C VAL A 27 -0.36 -4.17 6.11
N ILE A 28 -0.50 -5.34 5.47
CA ILE A 28 0.42 -6.46 5.63
C ILE A 28 1.58 -6.32 4.66
N THR A 29 2.81 -6.53 5.13
CA THR A 29 3.99 -6.67 4.29
C THR A 29 5.04 -7.57 4.95
N LEU A 30 6.25 -7.61 4.38
CA LEU A 30 7.38 -8.37 4.88
C LEU A 30 8.48 -7.47 5.43
N ARG A 31 9.13 -7.91 6.51
CA ARG A 31 10.29 -7.23 7.08
C ARG A 31 11.40 -6.97 6.04
N GLN A 32 11.62 -7.93 5.14
CA GLN A 32 12.62 -7.85 4.08
C GLN A 32 12.38 -6.69 3.10
N ILE A 33 11.11 -6.31 2.89
CA ILE A 33 10.75 -5.14 2.07
C ILE A 33 11.18 -3.87 2.80
N LEU A 34 10.92 -3.78 4.11
CA LEU A 34 11.33 -2.64 4.94
C LEU A 34 12.85 -2.51 5.07
N ASP A 35 13.54 -3.64 5.16
CA ASP A 35 15.00 -3.68 5.22
C ASP A 35 15.66 -3.47 3.83
N GLY A 36 14.87 -3.34 2.76
CA GLY A 36 15.34 -3.13 1.39
C GLY A 36 16.03 -4.34 0.76
N THR A 37 15.87 -5.53 1.36
CA THR A 37 16.45 -6.80 0.86
C THR A 37 15.51 -7.55 -0.09
N ALA A 38 14.23 -7.16 -0.13
CA ALA A 38 13.23 -7.62 -1.09
C ALA A 38 12.46 -6.43 -1.68
N ALA A 39 11.78 -6.66 -2.79
CA ALA A 39 10.93 -5.68 -3.44
C ALA A 39 9.47 -6.11 -3.40
N ILE A 40 8.57 -5.13 -3.43
CA ILE A 40 7.14 -5.37 -3.62
C ILE A 40 6.92 -5.76 -5.08
N LEU A 41 6.51 -6.99 -5.35
CA LEU A 41 6.25 -7.47 -6.72
C LEU A 41 4.83 -8.04 -6.87
N GLU A 42 4.12 -8.18 -5.75
CA GLU A 42 2.75 -8.65 -5.68
C GLU A 42 1.99 -7.79 -4.67
N VAL A 43 0.80 -7.34 -5.06
CA VAL A 43 -0.10 -6.53 -4.23
C VAL A 43 -1.51 -7.11 -4.35
N SER A 44 -2.16 -7.39 -3.23
CA SER A 44 -3.55 -7.82 -3.20
C SER A 44 -4.41 -6.81 -2.44
N HIS A 45 -5.64 -6.66 -2.92
CA HIS A 45 -6.69 -5.90 -2.26
C HIS A 45 -7.84 -6.87 -1.97
N ASP A 46 -8.00 -7.24 -0.71
CA ASP A 46 -8.93 -8.27 -0.25
C ASP A 46 -10.39 -7.84 -0.46
N SER A 47 -11.25 -8.75 -0.93
CA SER A 47 -12.66 -8.47 -1.22
C SER A 47 -13.57 -8.41 0.01
N ASP A 48 -13.23 -9.07 1.11
CA ASP A 48 -14.07 -9.17 2.31
C ASP A 48 -13.87 -7.97 3.24
N ASP A 49 -12.61 -7.56 3.48
CA ASP A 49 -12.28 -6.51 4.44
C ASP A 49 -11.61 -5.26 3.84
N HIS A 50 -11.42 -5.23 2.51
CA HIS A 50 -10.68 -4.17 1.82
C HIS A 50 -9.24 -3.98 2.33
N GLY A 51 -8.68 -5.03 2.92
CA GLY A 51 -7.31 -5.08 3.41
C GLY A 51 -6.32 -5.11 2.25
N TRP A 52 -5.18 -4.45 2.47
CA TRP A 52 -4.09 -4.41 1.49
C TRP A 52 -2.89 -5.23 1.96
N GLN A 53 -2.30 -5.99 1.04
CA GLN A 53 -1.09 -6.76 1.29
C GLN A 53 -0.05 -6.49 0.21
N PHE A 54 1.21 -6.35 0.61
CA PHE A 54 2.33 -5.98 -0.27
C PHE A 54 3.48 -6.96 -0.08
N MET A 55 3.72 -7.79 -1.08
CA MET A 55 4.56 -8.99 -0.95
C MET A 55 5.65 -9.07 -2.03
N THR A 56 6.62 -9.95 -1.77
CA THR A 56 7.49 -10.52 -2.79
C THR A 56 6.93 -11.90 -3.19
N PRO A 57 7.13 -12.39 -4.42
CA PRO A 57 6.57 -13.66 -4.84
C PRO A 57 7.27 -14.81 -4.10
N GLY A 58 6.52 -15.89 -3.84
CA GLY A 58 6.99 -17.08 -3.14
C GLY A 58 6.18 -17.36 -1.87
N ASP A 59 6.73 -18.19 -0.99
CA ASP A 59 6.10 -18.56 0.28
C ASP A 59 6.73 -17.74 1.42
N PRO A 60 6.18 -16.56 1.77
CA PRO A 60 6.67 -15.81 2.92
C PRO A 60 6.47 -16.61 4.20
N LYS A 61 7.43 -16.50 5.12
CA LYS A 61 7.25 -17.06 6.45
C LYS A 61 6.36 -16.14 7.27
N GLU A 62 5.48 -16.73 8.07
CA GLU A 62 4.59 -15.98 8.97
C GLU A 62 5.35 -15.07 9.95
N GLU A 63 6.55 -15.49 10.40
CA GLU A 63 7.42 -14.71 11.30
C GLU A 63 7.98 -13.40 10.68
N ASP A 64 7.94 -13.32 9.35
CA ASP A 64 8.41 -12.16 8.59
C ASP A 64 7.28 -11.17 8.26
N LEU A 65 6.03 -11.57 8.46
CA LEU A 65 4.86 -10.70 8.26
C LEU A 65 4.83 -9.60 9.32
N VAL A 66 4.60 -8.38 8.86
CA VAL A 66 4.51 -7.19 9.70
C VAL A 66 3.35 -6.31 9.26
N LEU A 67 2.75 -5.60 10.23
CA LEU A 67 1.76 -4.56 9.98
C LEU A 67 2.41 -3.19 10.08
N ILE A 68 2.17 -2.34 9.09
CA ILE A 68 2.67 -0.96 9.05
C ILE A 68 1.60 -0.02 8.47
N CYS A 69 1.81 1.28 8.61
CA CYS A 69 0.94 2.27 7.97
C CYS A 69 1.09 2.20 6.45
N PHE A 70 -0.03 2.23 5.72
CA PHE A 70 -0.07 2.17 4.26
C PHE A 70 0.82 3.24 3.62
N SER A 71 0.76 4.48 4.11
CA SER A 71 1.59 5.59 3.63
C SER A 71 3.10 5.29 3.63
N HIS A 72 3.59 4.48 4.57
CA HIS A 72 5.00 4.09 4.63
C HIS A 72 5.43 3.32 3.38
N LEU A 73 4.57 2.45 2.84
CA LEU A 73 4.87 1.71 1.62
C LEU A 73 4.87 2.60 0.39
N ILE A 74 4.02 3.62 0.36
CA ILE A 74 4.01 4.61 -0.74
C ILE A 74 5.31 5.44 -0.74
N GLU A 75 5.84 5.78 0.43
CA GLU A 75 7.14 6.44 0.56
C GLU A 75 8.29 5.53 0.09
N LEU A 76 8.20 4.23 0.38
CA LEU A 76 9.19 3.23 -0.04
C LEU A 76 9.13 2.94 -1.54
N ASP A 77 7.92 2.88 -2.12
CA ASP A 77 7.69 2.64 -3.53
C ASP A 77 6.50 3.45 -4.08
N SER A 78 6.83 4.62 -4.64
CA SER A 78 5.84 5.51 -5.26
C SER A 78 5.10 4.91 -6.46
N SER A 79 5.58 3.84 -7.09
CA SER A 79 4.86 3.20 -8.20
C SER A 79 3.57 2.49 -7.73
N LEU A 80 3.39 2.30 -6.43
CA LEU A 80 2.14 1.82 -5.85
C LEU A 80 0.98 2.79 -6.06
N LEU A 81 1.25 4.08 -6.31
CA LEU A 81 0.22 5.06 -6.66
C LEU A 81 -0.55 4.68 -7.94
N GLU A 82 0.05 3.90 -8.85
CA GLU A 82 -0.61 3.37 -10.04
C GLU A 82 -1.74 2.37 -9.69
N LEU A 83 -1.68 1.78 -8.49
CA LEU A 83 -2.63 0.78 -8.01
C LEU A 83 -3.77 1.37 -7.20
N ALA A 84 -3.89 2.70 -7.10
CA ALA A 84 -4.91 3.34 -6.28
C ALA A 84 -6.37 3.02 -6.67
N GLN A 85 -6.58 2.46 -7.86
CA GLN A 85 -7.89 2.02 -8.37
C GLN A 85 -7.95 0.49 -8.55
N LEU A 86 -7.04 -0.26 -7.91
CA LEU A 86 -7.13 -1.71 -7.88
C LEU A 86 -8.37 -2.09 -7.08
N GLU A 87 -9.31 -2.75 -7.74
CA GLU A 87 -10.59 -3.14 -7.13
C GLU A 87 -10.37 -4.19 -6.03
N PRO A 88 -11.24 -4.24 -5.00
CA PRO A 88 -11.26 -5.35 -4.05
C PRO A 88 -11.45 -6.70 -4.77
N GLY A 89 -10.79 -7.74 -4.28
CA GLY A 89 -10.70 -9.04 -4.92
C GLY A 89 -9.76 -9.09 -6.12
N TRP A 90 -8.85 -8.13 -6.28
CA TRP A 90 -7.86 -8.12 -7.36
C TRP A 90 -6.43 -8.24 -6.83
N ILE A 91 -5.57 -8.73 -7.71
CA ILE A 91 -4.13 -8.82 -7.51
C ILE A 91 -3.40 -8.05 -8.60
N ALA A 92 -2.31 -7.39 -8.23
CA ALA A 92 -1.40 -6.72 -9.14
C ALA A 92 0.01 -7.29 -8.99
N THR A 93 0.62 -7.70 -10.10
CA THR A 93 1.98 -8.27 -10.14
C THR A 93 2.90 -7.52 -11.08
N ARG A 94 4.21 -7.52 -10.80
CA ARG A 94 5.24 -7.01 -11.71
C ARG A 94 6.50 -7.85 -11.64
N VAL A 95 7.30 -7.85 -12.70
CA VAL A 95 8.48 -8.72 -12.80
C VAL A 95 9.72 -8.19 -12.05
N SER A 96 9.79 -6.88 -11.79
CA SER A 96 10.85 -6.22 -11.05
C SER A 96 10.45 -4.78 -10.67
N PRO A 97 11.17 -4.09 -9.76
CA PRO A 97 10.93 -2.67 -9.47
C PRO A 97 10.93 -1.80 -10.74
N GLY A 98 10.00 -0.85 -10.81
CA GLY A 98 9.86 0.09 -11.93
C GLY A 98 9.33 -0.50 -13.23
N LYS A 99 8.88 -1.76 -13.24
CA LYS A 99 8.15 -2.35 -14.37
C LYS A 99 6.64 -2.17 -14.20
N PRO A 100 5.89 -2.11 -15.31
CA PRO A 100 4.44 -1.96 -15.24
C PRO A 100 3.79 -3.08 -14.43
N TRP A 101 2.73 -2.71 -13.70
CA TRP A 101 1.86 -3.66 -13.03
C TRP A 101 0.94 -4.36 -14.03
N ARG A 102 0.71 -5.65 -13.79
CA ARG A 102 -0.35 -6.45 -14.41
C ARG A 102 -1.40 -6.70 -13.34
N CYS A 103 -2.61 -6.20 -13.56
CA CYS A 103 -3.73 -6.37 -12.64
C CYS A 103 -4.71 -7.41 -13.20
N GLU A 104 -5.19 -8.29 -12.35
CA GLU A 104 -6.20 -9.31 -12.68
C GLU A 104 -7.06 -9.65 -11.44
N PRO A 105 -8.27 -10.22 -11.60
CA PRO A 105 -9.03 -10.74 -10.48
C PRO A 105 -8.21 -11.78 -9.71
N ASN A 106 -8.24 -11.73 -8.38
CA ASN A 106 -7.53 -12.66 -7.53
C ASN A 106 -8.17 -14.06 -7.65
N PRO A 107 -7.47 -15.08 -8.16
CA PRO A 107 -8.03 -16.41 -8.35
C PRO A 107 -8.38 -17.11 -7.02
N ASP A 108 -7.76 -16.73 -5.91
CA ASP A 108 -8.02 -17.33 -4.61
C ASP A 108 -9.31 -16.83 -3.96
N GLU A 109 -9.80 -15.66 -4.43
CA GLU A 109 -11.04 -15.01 -3.96
C GLU A 109 -12.20 -15.18 -4.94
N ALA A 110 -11.92 -15.60 -6.18
CA ALA A 110 -12.93 -15.91 -7.19
C ALA A 110 -13.69 -17.20 -6.83
N ARG A 111 -14.61 -17.13 -5.85
CA ARG A 111 -15.53 -18.21 -5.46
C ARG A 111 -16.95 -17.98 -5.92
#